data_AF-A0AAN6UNR4-F1
#
_entry.id   AF-A0AAN6UNR4-F1
#
_cell.length_a   1.000
_cell.length_b   1.000
_cell.length_c   1.000
_cell.angle_alpha   90.00
_cell.angle_beta   90.00
_cell.angle_gamma   90.00
#
_symmetry.space_group_name_H-M   'P 1'
#
loop_
_entity.id
_entity.type
_entity.pdbx_description
1 polymer ?
#
loop_
_entity_poly.entity_id
_entity_poly.type
_entity_poly.pdbx_seq_one_letter_code
_entity_poly.pdbx_strand_id
1 'polypeptide(L)' 'QTQQTRGMKVRSAIKKRCEHCKVVRRKANKRHNGYLYIICPANPRHKQRQ' A
#
# COMPACT_ATOMS: atom_id res chain seq x y z
N GLN A 1 10.65 14.77 -17.64
CA GLN A 1 11.12 14.10 -16.41
C GLN A 1 10.29 12.84 -16.18
N THR A 2 10.80 11.67 -16.54
CA THR A 2 10.10 10.40 -16.36
C THR A 2 10.11 10.03 -14.88
N GLN A 3 8.96 10.17 -14.21
CA GLN A 3 8.84 9.82 -12.79
C GLN A 3 9.08 8.31 -12.64
N GLN A 4 10.23 7.93 -12.07
CA GLN A 4 10.46 6.55 -11.69
C GLN A 4 9.38 6.10 -10.70
N THR A 5 8.48 5.23 -11.15
CA THR A 5 7.47 4.59 -10.32
C THR A 5 8.15 3.55 -9.45
N ARG A 6 8.82 3.98 -8.37
CA ARG A 6 9.25 3.06 -7.31
C ARG A 6 8.01 2.29 -6.87
N GLY A 7 8.10 0.96 -6.91
CA GLY A 7 6.99 0.05 -6.65
C GLY A 7 6.51 0.05 -5.18
N MET A 8 6.04 -1.10 -4.73
CA MET A 8 5.47 -1.31 -3.40
C MET A 8 6.52 -1.17 -2.29
N LYS A 9 6.28 -0.35 -1.26
CA LYS A 9 7.20 -0.19 -0.10
C LYS A 9 6.73 -1.01 1.10
N VAL A 10 7.55 -1.94 1.59
CA VAL A 10 7.22 -2.70 2.81
C VAL A 10 7.71 -1.92 4.04
N ARG A 11 6.85 -1.68 5.03
CA ARG A 11 7.13 -0.93 6.27
C ARG A 11 6.30 -1.47 7.41
N SER A 12 6.85 -1.52 8.62
CA SER A 12 6.12 -1.91 9.83
C SER A 12 4.98 -0.95 10.18
N ALA A 13 5.18 0.36 9.95
CA ALA A 13 4.15 1.38 10.11
C ALA A 13 3.71 1.93 8.75
N ILE A 14 2.42 1.81 8.45
CA ILE A 14 1.81 2.33 7.22
C ILE A 14 0.84 3.46 7.52
N LYS A 15 0.86 4.50 6.68
CA LYS A 15 -0.03 5.67 6.80
C LYS A 15 -0.52 6.14 5.44
N LYS A 16 -1.73 6.69 5.41
CA LYS A 16 -2.27 7.42 4.25
C LYS A 16 -1.47 8.70 4.04
N ARG A 17 -1.11 9.00 2.79
CA ARG A 17 -0.33 10.19 2.41
C ARG A 17 -1.12 11.22 1.62
N CYS A 18 -2.27 10.82 1.10
CA CYS A 18 -3.22 11.68 0.40
C CYS A 18 -4.64 11.13 0.60
N GLU A 19 -5.64 11.89 0.16
CA GLU A 19 -7.07 11.56 0.28
C GLU A 19 -7.45 10.32 -0.53
N HIS A 20 -6.79 10.09 -1.66
CA HIS A 20 -7.02 8.91 -2.50
C HIS A 20 -6.38 7.62 -1.95
N CYS A 21 -5.60 7.69 -0.87
CA CYS A 21 -5.00 6.51 -0.25
C CYS A 21 -6.07 5.70 0.50
N LYS A 22 -6.24 4.44 0.12
CA LYS A 22 -7.12 3.49 0.80
C LYS A 22 -6.32 2.44 1.55
N VAL A 23 -6.74 2.15 2.77
CA VAL A 23 -6.22 1.04 3.58
C VAL A 23 -7.05 -0.18 3.24
N VAL A 24 -6.42 -1.26 2.79
CA VAL A 24 -7.08 -2.51 2.42
C VAL A 24 -6.32 -3.70 2.98
N ARG A 25 -7.02 -4.73 3.46
CA ARG A 25 -6.41 -5.99 3.88
C ARG A 25 -6.51 -6.98 2.72
N ARG A 26 -5.40 -7.59 2.33
CA ARG A 26 -5.34 -8.56 1.21
C ARG A 26 -4.57 -9.80 1.60
N LYS A 27 -4.77 -10.88 0.83
CA LYS A 27 -4.20 -12.20 1.12
C LYS A 27 -4.59 -12.66 2.53
N ALA A 28 -5.86 -12.51 2.90
CA ALA A 28 -6.40 -13.13 4.10
C ALA A 28 -7.01 -14.47 3.70
N ASN A 29 -6.79 -15.53 4.49
CA ASN A 29 -7.39 -16.83 4.26
C ASN A 29 -7.63 -17.56 5.59
N LYS A 30 -8.14 -18.80 5.55
CA LYS A 30 -8.46 -19.60 6.75
C LYS A 30 -7.27 -19.84 7.70
N ARG A 31 -6.02 -19.72 7.21
CA ARG A 31 -4.79 -19.98 7.98
C ARG A 31 -4.07 -18.70 8.39
N HIS A 32 -4.34 -17.55 7.75
CA HIS A 32 -3.63 -16.31 8.02
C HIS A 32 -4.52 -15.06 7.89
N ASN A 33 -4.29 -14.11 8.78
CA ASN A 33 -5.03 -12.84 8.82
C ASN A 33 -4.72 -11.92 7.62
N GLY A 34 -3.66 -12.19 6.86
CA GLY A 34 -3.25 -11.38 5.72
C GLY A 34 -2.60 -10.06 6.08
N TYR A 35 -2.18 -9.33 5.04
CA TYR A 35 -1.35 -8.12 5.15
C TYR A 35 -2.18 -6.86 4.91
N LEU A 36 -1.77 -5.76 5.54
CA LEU A 36 -2.37 -4.45 5.33
C LEU A 36 -1.63 -3.70 4.22
N TYR A 37 -2.40 -3.13 3.30
CA TYR A 37 -1.90 -2.41 2.13
C TYR A 37 -2.45 -0.99 2.12
N ILE A 38 -1.59 -0.02 1.79
CA ILE A 38 -2.01 1.28 1.29
C ILE A 38 -1.99 1.19 -0.23
N ILE A 39 -3.14 1.39 -0.86
CA ILE A 39 -3.26 1.56 -2.31
C ILE A 39 -3.58 3.02 -2.64
N CYS A 40 -3.04 3.52 -3.73
CA CYS A 40 -3.33 4.86 -4.23
C CYS A 40 -3.43 4.79 -5.76
N PRO A 41 -4.57 5.17 -6.35
CA PRO A 41 -4.72 5.24 -7.80
C PRO A 41 -3.98 6.46 -8.39
N ALA A 42 -3.97 7.58 -7.66
CA ALA A 42 -3.40 8.84 -8.14
C ALA A 42 -1.86 8.87 -8.14
N ASN A 43 -1.21 8.20 -7.18
CA ASN A 43 0.24 8.21 -7.09
C ASN A 43 0.81 6.85 -6.63
N PRO A 44 1.57 6.14 -7.49
CA PRO A 44 2.14 4.84 -7.17
C PRO A 44 3.19 4.89 -6.05
N ARG A 45 3.80 6.05 -5.77
CA ARG A 45 4.79 6.22 -4.68
C ARG A 45 4.20 6.04 -3.29
N HIS A 46 2.88 6.10 -3.15
CA HIS A 46 2.18 5.94 -1.87
C HIS A 46 1.87 4.47 -1.52
N LYS A 47 2.11 3.53 -2.45
CA LYS A 47 1.85 2.10 -2.26
C LYS A 47 2.74 1.53 -1.14
N GLN A 48 2.12 1.01 -0.06
CA GLN A 48 2.83 0.51 1.13
C GLN A 48 2.22 -0.79 1.67
N ARG A 49 3.04 -1.73 2.19
CA ARG A 49 2.60 -3.01 2.80
C ARG A 49 3.14 -3.11 4.22
N GLN A 50 2.28 -3.49 5.16
CA GLN A 50 2.67 -3.97 6.49
C GLN A 50 2.75 -5.49 6.44
#